data_AF-A0A3R6DV58-F1
#
_entry.id   AF-A0A3R6DV58-F1
#
_cell.length_a   1.000
_cell.length_b   1.000
_cell.length_c   1.000
_cell.angle_alpha   90.00
_cell.angle_beta   90.00
_cell.angle_gamma   90.00
#
_symmetry.space_group_name_H-M   'P 1'
#
loop_
_entity.id
_entity.type
_entity.pdbx_description
1 polymer ?
#
loop_
_entity_poly.entity_id
_entity_poly.type
_entity_poly.pdbx_seq_one_letter_code
_entity_poly.pdbx_strand_id
1 'polypeptide(L)'
;MEIVEQFPCEALDKIFKKLAEYADSKPLTKEEQEKYDNSMMVMWDNYAVYKYAVEKAYKKGYEEGRKRVSKKIALKLLAYNTPIDVIAKSTGLSIDEIKNLEQYN
;
A
#
# COMPACT_ATOMS: atom_id res chain seq x y z
N MET A 1 22.55 -3.98 21.68
CA MET A 1 21.84 -3.22 22.73
C MET A 1 22.40 -3.52 24.12
N GLU A 2 22.72 -4.79 24.44
CA GLU A 2 23.27 -5.20 25.75
C GLU A 2 24.55 -4.46 26.21
N ILE A 3 25.42 -4.02 25.30
CA ILE A 3 26.68 -3.33 25.66
C ILE A 3 26.42 -1.88 26.11
N VAL A 4 25.36 -1.24 25.61
CA VAL A 4 25.05 0.18 25.87
C VAL A 4 24.44 0.36 27.27
N GLU A 5 23.68 -0.63 27.72
CA GLU A 5 23.00 -0.64 29.03
C GLU A 5 23.97 -0.89 30.21
N GLN A 6 25.19 -1.36 29.94
CA GLN A 6 26.21 -1.65 30.95
C GLN A 6 27.02 -0.42 31.38
N PHE A 7 26.89 0.71 30.68
CA PHE A 7 27.62 1.94 30.99
C PHE A 7 26.73 2.98 31.68
N PRO A 8 27.24 3.72 32.69
CA PRO A 8 26.49 4.82 33.30
C PRO A 8 26.18 5.90 32.23
N CYS A 9 24.96 6.46 32.25
CA CYS A 9 24.47 7.41 31.25
C CYS A 9 25.46 8.56 30.98
N GLU A 10 26.15 9.06 32.01
CA GLU A 10 27.11 10.16 31.88
C GLU A 10 28.36 9.80 31.05
N ALA A 11 28.81 8.55 31.11
CA ALA A 11 29.92 8.06 30.28
C ALA A 11 29.46 7.84 28.84
N LEU A 12 28.23 7.34 28.68
CA LEU A 12 27.60 7.14 27.39
C LEU A 12 27.40 8.49 26.65
N ASP A 13 26.92 9.51 27.36
CA ASP A 13 26.74 10.86 26.83
C ASP A 13 28.05 11.49 26.36
N LYS A 14 29.15 11.27 27.09
CA LYS A 14 30.49 11.74 26.68
C LYS A 14 30.97 11.03 25.41
N ILE A 15 30.68 9.74 25.27
CA ILE A 15 31.03 8.96 24.08
C ILE A 15 30.21 9.45 22.88
N PHE A 16 28.90 9.65 23.03
CA PHE A 16 28.04 10.15 21.96
C PHE A 16 28.39 11.58 21.53
N LYS A 17 28.73 12.47 22.47
CA LYS A 17 29.20 13.83 22.13
C LYS A 17 30.47 13.80 21.28
N LYS A 18 31.45 12.97 21.64
CA LYS A 18 32.68 12.81 20.84
C LYS A 18 32.42 12.21 19.46
N LEU A 19 31.49 11.26 19.37
CA LEU A 19 31.10 10.67 18.08
C LEU A 19 30.37 11.68 17.20
N ALA A 20 29.49 12.51 17.77
CA ALA A 20 28.82 13.59 17.07
C ALA A 20 29.83 14.64 16.57
N GLU A 21 30.72 15.12 17.45
CA GLU A 21 31.81 16.03 17.08
C GLU A 21 32.70 15.44 15.97
N TYR A 22 33.00 14.14 16.03
CA TYR A 22 33.79 13.47 14.99
C TYR A 22 33.04 13.38 13.66
N ALA A 23 31.74 13.04 13.68
CA ALA A 23 30.90 13.02 12.49
C ALA A 23 30.79 14.42 11.85
N ASP A 24 30.62 15.46 12.68
CA ASP A 24 30.57 16.85 12.22
C ASP A 24 31.93 17.33 11.68
N SER A 25 33.04 16.82 12.24
CA SER A 25 34.40 17.16 11.79
C SER A 25 34.78 16.58 10.43
N LYS A 26 34.05 15.57 9.95
CA LYS A 26 34.26 14.91 8.67
C LYS A 26 32.97 14.93 7.84
N PRO A 27 32.63 16.09 7.24
CA PRO A 27 31.57 16.12 6.25
C PRO A 27 31.92 15.15 5.11
N LEU A 28 30.91 14.53 4.52
CA LEU A 28 31.08 13.64 3.37
C LEU A 28 31.88 14.38 2.29
N THR A 29 32.84 13.67 1.69
CA THR A 29 33.48 14.17 0.48
C THR A 29 32.44 14.29 -0.63
N LYS A 30 32.69 15.11 -1.66
CA LYS A 30 31.75 15.26 -2.79
C LYS A 30 31.36 13.92 -3.41
N GLU A 31 32.31 13.00 -3.55
CA GLU A 31 32.06 11.68 -4.12
C GLU A 31 31.17 10.80 -3.21
N GLU A 32 31.36 10.87 -1.90
CA GLU A 32 30.53 10.13 -0.94
C GLU A 32 29.12 10.72 -0.84
N GLN A 33 28.99 12.05 -0.90
CA GLN A 33 27.71 12.74 -0.97
C GLN A 33 26.96 12.37 -2.25
N GLU A 34 27.62 12.37 -3.40
CA GLU A 34 27.01 11.95 -4.67
C GLU A 34 26.55 10.48 -4.62
N LYS A 35 27.35 9.57 -4.03
CA LYS A 35 26.93 8.17 -3.83
C LYS A 35 25.70 8.08 -2.92
N TYR A 36 25.67 8.86 -1.84
CA TYR A 36 24.53 8.93 -0.93
C TYR A 36 23.28 9.45 -1.64
N ASP A 37 23.38 10.57 -2.35
CA ASP A 37 22.27 11.19 -3.07
C ASP A 37 21.74 10.25 -4.16
N ASN A 38 22.62 9.59 -4.92
CA ASN A 38 22.25 8.57 -5.90
C ASN A 38 21.50 7.39 -5.25
N SER A 39 21.98 6.91 -4.11
CA SER A 39 21.30 5.82 -3.38
C SER A 39 19.90 6.23 -2.91
N MET A 40 19.76 7.48 -2.48
CA MET A 40 18.48 8.05 -2.05
C MET A 40 17.52 8.18 -3.23
N MET A 41 17.99 8.66 -4.39
CA MET A 41 17.18 8.74 -5.61
C MET A 41 16.62 7.37 -6.02
N VAL A 42 17.47 6.34 -6.06
CA VAL A 42 17.04 4.97 -6.38
C VAL A 42 16.00 4.46 -5.37
N MET A 43 16.21 4.73 -4.08
CA MET A 43 15.25 4.36 -3.04
C MET A 43 13.89 5.03 -3.26
N TRP A 44 13.89 6.32 -3.61
CA TRP A 44 12.67 7.09 -3.82
C TRP A 44 11.93 6.65 -5.08
N ASP A 45 12.65 6.38 -6.17
CA ASP A 45 12.06 5.85 -7.40
C ASP A 45 11.40 4.49 -7.15
N ASN A 46 12.10 3.59 -6.46
CA ASN A 46 11.55 2.29 -6.07
C ASN A 46 10.32 2.43 -5.17
N TYR A 47 10.37 3.34 -4.19
CA TYR A 47 9.25 3.61 -3.30
C TYR A 47 8.03 4.15 -4.07
N ALA A 48 8.24 5.07 -5.02
CA ALA A 48 7.18 5.63 -5.85
C ALA A 48 6.50 4.53 -6.70
N VAL A 49 7.30 3.68 -7.35
CA VAL A 49 6.79 2.55 -8.14
C VAL A 49 6.00 1.57 -7.27
N TYR A 50 6.55 1.19 -6.12
CA TYR A 50 5.90 0.27 -5.19
C TYR A 50 4.59 0.84 -4.66
N LYS A 51 4.59 2.10 -4.19
CA LYS A 51 3.39 2.78 -3.68
C LYS A 51 2.29 2.82 -4.73
N TYR A 52 2.64 3.19 -5.97
CA TYR A 52 1.69 3.22 -7.08
C TYR A 52 1.13 1.82 -7.39
N ALA A 53 1.98 0.79 -7.38
CA ALA A 53 1.56 -0.59 -7.62
C ALA A 53 0.57 -1.07 -6.54
N VAL A 54 0.85 -0.78 -5.26
CA VAL A 54 -0.03 -1.13 -4.14
C VAL A 54 -1.37 -0.41 -4.24
N GLU A 55 -1.38 0.90 -4.48
CA GLU A 55 -2.61 1.68 -4.60
C GLU A 55 -3.48 1.18 -5.77
N LYS A 56 -2.85 0.93 -6.91
CA LYS A 56 -3.52 0.38 -8.10
C LYS A 56 -4.09 -1.02 -7.84
N ALA A 57 -3.35 -1.89 -7.15
CA ALA A 57 -3.80 -3.21 -6.78
C ALA A 57 -4.99 -3.17 -5.82
N TYR A 58 -4.93 -2.30 -4.80
CA TYR A 58 -6.02 -2.12 -3.85
C TYR A 58 -7.30 -1.63 -4.54
N LYS A 59 -7.19 -0.61 -5.40
CA LYS A 59 -8.33 -0.08 -6.15
C LYS A 59 -8.96 -1.15 -7.05
N LYS A 60 -8.16 -1.89 -7.81
CA LYS A 60 -8.65 -2.99 -8.64
C LYS A 60 -9.31 -4.09 -7.81
N GLY A 61 -8.66 -4.53 -6.74
CA GLY A 61 -9.19 -5.57 -5.86
C GLY A 61 -10.52 -5.17 -5.21
N TYR A 62 -10.65 -3.90 -4.80
CA TYR A 62 -11.89 -3.36 -4.25
C TYR A 62 -13.02 -3.33 -5.30
N GLU A 63 -12.75 -2.83 -6.51
CA GLU A 63 -13.73 -2.80 -7.60
C GLU A 63 -14.18 -4.21 -8.03
N GLU A 64 -13.23 -5.14 -8.18
CA GLU A 64 -13.54 -6.55 -8.48
C GLU A 64 -14.34 -7.21 -7.35
N GLY A 65 -13.97 -6.95 -6.09
CA GLY A 65 -14.69 -7.43 -4.91
C GLY A 65 -16.13 -6.96 -4.88
N ARG A 66 -16.36 -5.65 -5.10
CA ARG A 66 -17.71 -5.08 -5.20
C ARG A 66 -18.52 -5.71 -6.33
N LYS A 67 -17.94 -5.83 -7.53
CA LYS A 67 -18.62 -6.48 -8.67
C LYS A 67 -18.98 -7.93 -8.36
N ARG A 68 -18.07 -8.70 -7.74
CA ARG A 68 -18.35 -10.10 -7.34
C ARG A 68 -19.50 -10.19 -6.34
N VAL A 69 -19.55 -9.30 -5.35
CA VAL A 69 -20.64 -9.26 -4.37
C VAL A 69 -21.96 -8.86 -5.04
N SER A 70 -21.98 -7.83 -5.88
CA SER A 70 -23.17 -7.42 -6.63
C SER A 70 -23.73 -8.57 -7.49
N LYS A 71 -22.85 -9.31 -8.20
CA LYS A 71 -23.27 -10.49 -8.98
C LYS A 71 -23.86 -11.59 -8.10
N LYS A 72 -23.25 -11.89 -6.94
CA LYS A 72 -23.79 -12.88 -5.99
C LYS A 72 -25.15 -12.46 -5.43
N ILE A 73 -25.35 -11.18 -5.15
CA ILE A 73 -26.65 -10.67 -4.68
C ILE A 73 -27.68 -10.77 -5.81
N ALA A 74 -27.32 -10.37 -7.03
CA ALA A 74 -28.21 -10.48 -8.19
C ALA A 74 -28.67 -11.92 -8.43
N LEU A 75 -27.77 -12.90 -8.37
CA LEU A 75 -28.11 -14.32 -8.50
C LEU A 75 -29.10 -14.78 -7.42
N LYS A 76 -28.90 -14.36 -6.16
CA LYS A 76 -29.83 -14.66 -5.06
C LYS A 76 -31.20 -14.02 -5.30
N LEU A 77 -31.24 -12.77 -5.75
CA LEU A 77 -32.49 -12.05 -6.03
C LEU A 77 -33.26 -12.65 -7.22
N LEU A 78 -32.54 -13.11 -8.25
CA LEU A 78 -33.11 -13.86 -9.37
C LEU A 78 -33.74 -15.17 -8.87
N ALA A 79 -33.08 -15.90 -7.96
CA ALA A 79 -33.66 -17.11 -7.35
C ALA A 79 -34.93 -16.83 -6.53
N TYR A 80 -35.12 -15.61 -6.02
CA TYR A 80 -36.34 -15.17 -5.36
C TYR A 80 -37.42 -14.65 -6.33
N ASN A 81 -37.22 -14.78 -7.65
CA ASN A 81 -38.09 -14.23 -8.69
C ASN A 81 -38.30 -12.71 -8.57
N THR A 82 -37.27 -12.00 -8.12
CA THR A 82 -37.33 -10.54 -8.00
C THR A 82 -37.28 -9.90 -9.40
N PRO A 83 -38.11 -8.88 -9.70
CA PRO A 83 -38.07 -8.17 -10.97
C PRO A 83 -36.68 -7.60 -11.31
N ILE A 84 -36.25 -7.74 -12.57
CA ILE A 84 -34.90 -7.38 -13.04
C ILE A 84 -34.60 -5.89 -12.83
N ASP A 85 -35.60 -5.02 -12.97
CA ASP A 85 -35.47 -3.58 -12.74
C ASP A 85 -35.15 -3.25 -11.27
N VAL A 86 -35.72 -4.01 -10.33
CA VAL A 86 -35.43 -3.88 -8.88
C VAL A 86 -34.03 -4.41 -8.57
N ILE A 87 -33.61 -5.51 -9.21
CA ILE A 87 -32.26 -6.06 -9.06
C ILE A 87 -31.20 -5.07 -9.57
N ALA A 88 -31.44 -4.45 -10.73
CA ALA A 88 -30.53 -3.45 -11.30
C ALA A 88 -30.35 -2.25 -10.36
N LYS A 89 -31.46 -1.71 -9.84
CA LYS A 89 -31.42 -0.60 -8.86
C LYS A 89 -30.71 -0.98 -7.56
N SER A 90 -30.86 -2.22 -7.10
CA SER A 90 -30.31 -2.67 -5.81
C SER A 90 -28.83 -3.04 -5.88
N THR A 91 -28.36 -3.56 -7.02
CA THR A 91 -27.00 -4.10 -7.18
C THR A 91 -26.07 -3.18 -7.96
N GLY A 92 -26.64 -2.18 -8.66
CA GLY A 92 -25.91 -1.29 -9.56
C GLY A 92 -25.43 -1.95 -10.86
N LEU A 93 -25.91 -3.16 -11.15
CA LEU A 93 -25.64 -3.86 -12.41
C LEU A 93 -26.58 -3.38 -13.51
N SER A 94 -26.11 -3.46 -14.76
CA SER A 94 -27.00 -3.22 -15.91
C SER A 94 -28.00 -4.36 -16.09
N ILE A 95 -29.11 -4.07 -16.76
CA ILE A 95 -30.12 -5.08 -17.10
C ILE A 95 -29.50 -6.21 -17.94
N ASP A 96 -28.61 -5.87 -18.87
CA ASP A 96 -27.93 -6.85 -19.72
C ASP A 96 -26.97 -7.74 -18.92
N GLU A 97 -26.24 -7.17 -17.95
CA GLU A 97 -25.40 -7.95 -17.03
C GLU A 97 -26.23 -8.95 -16.23
N ILE A 98 -27.42 -8.57 -15.76
CA ILE A 98 -28.31 -9.44 -14.99
C ILE A 98 -28.89 -10.55 -15.88
N LYS A 99 -29.33 -10.23 -17.10
CA LYS A 99 -29.81 -11.23 -18.07
C LYS A 99 -28.73 -12.25 -18.43
N ASN A 100 -27.49 -11.80 -18.61
CA ASN A 100 -26.38 -12.71 -18.86
C ASN A 100 -26.13 -13.63 -17.65
N LEU A 101 -26.34 -13.18 -16.41
CA LEU A 101 -26.24 -14.04 -15.22
C LEU A 101 -27.35 -15.10 -15.16
N GLU A 102 -28.55 -14.77 -15.63
CA GLU A 102 -29.69 -15.69 -15.72
C GLU A 102 -29.44 -16.81 -16.74
N GLN A 103 -28.79 -16.52 -17.87
CA GLN A 103 -28.51 -17.50 -18.94
C GLN A 103 -27.52 -18.61 -18.56
N TYR A 104 -26.76 -18.46 -17.46
CA TYR A 104 -25.78 -19.45 -16.98
C TYR A 104 -26.20 -20.16 -15.68
N ASN A 105 -27.43 -19.93 -15.21
CA ASN A 105 -28.08 -20.72 -14.15
C ASN A 105 -28.94 -21.83 -14.76
#